data_AF-A0A352S7B7-F1
#
_entry.id   AF-A0A352S7B7-F1
#
_cell.length_a   1.000
_cell.length_b   1.000
_cell.length_c   1.000
_cell.angle_alpha   90.00
_cell.angle_beta   90.00
_cell.angle_gamma   90.00
#
_symmetry.space_group_name_H-M   'P 1'
#
loop_
_entity.id
_entity.type
_entity.pdbx_description
1 polymer ?
#
loop_
_entity_poly.entity_id
_entity_poly.type
_entity_poly.pdbx_seq_one_letter_code
_entity_poly.pdbx_strand_id
1 'polypeptide(L)'
;APKQLKALSAAKMLICRTAKFICGQGIQLHGGIGMTEEYSVGHYYKHAVVADALLGGSDAHEAACATALQTELRAEPDTEPLEIAA
;
A
#
# COMPACT_ATOMS: atom_id res chain seq x y z
N ALA A 1 -14.24 3.22 13.26
CA ALA A 1 -13.82 4.63 13.33
C ALA A 1 -12.97 5.00 12.10
N PRO A 2 -13.02 6.25 11.59
CA PRO A 2 -12.34 6.67 10.35
C PRO A 2 -10.82 6.38 10.35
N LYS A 3 -10.15 6.52 11.49
CA LYS A 3 -8.72 6.15 11.67
C LYS A 3 -8.42 4.68 11.36
N GLN A 4 -9.33 3.77 11.69
CA GLN A 4 -9.17 2.33 11.44
C GLN A 4 -9.28 1.99 9.94
N LEU A 5 -10.17 2.67 9.21
CA LEU A 5 -10.34 2.48 7.77
C LEU A 5 -9.11 2.98 6.99
N LYS A 6 -8.53 4.12 7.39
CA LYS A 6 -7.26 4.62 6.85
C LYS A 6 -6.12 3.61 7.08
N ALA A 7 -6.00 3.10 8.30
CA ALA A 7 -4.97 2.10 8.64
C ALA A 7 -5.13 0.81 7.82
N LEU A 8 -6.37 0.34 7.62
CA LEU A 8 -6.65 -0.84 6.80
C LEU A 8 -6.27 -0.63 5.33
N SER A 9 -6.63 0.52 4.75
CA SER A 9 -6.23 0.87 3.38
C SER A 9 -4.71 0.97 3.23
N ALA A 10 -4.03 1.60 4.19
CA ALA A 10 -2.58 1.69 4.18
C ALA A 10 -1.92 0.30 4.25
N ALA A 11 -2.43 -0.58 5.12
CA ALA A 11 -1.95 -1.95 5.23
C ALA A 11 -2.14 -2.74 3.93
N LYS A 12 -3.33 -2.64 3.31
CA LYS A 12 -3.65 -3.31 2.05
C LYS A 12 -2.71 -2.87 0.91
N MET A 13 -2.54 -1.56 0.73
CA MET A 13 -1.63 -1.00 -0.26
C MET A 13 -0.20 -1.53 -0.06
N LEU A 14 0.32 -1.45 1.17
CA LEU A 14 1.69 -1.84 1.49
C LEU A 14 1.91 -3.33 1.25
N ILE A 15 1.07 -4.19 1.84
CA ILE A 15 1.22 -5.65 1.75
C ILE A 15 1.21 -6.10 0.29
N CYS A 16 0.26 -5.62 -0.51
CA CYS A 16 0.13 -6.03 -1.91
C CYS A 16 1.33 -5.57 -2.77
N ARG A 17 1.82 -4.34 -2.59
CA ARG A 17 3.01 -3.85 -3.31
C ARG A 17 4.26 -4.61 -2.91
N THR A 18 4.48 -4.78 -1.60
CA THR A 18 5.66 -5.49 -1.08
C THR A 18 5.65 -6.97 -1.47
N ALA A 19 4.50 -7.64 -1.43
CA ALA A 19 4.40 -9.04 -1.83
C ALA A 19 4.75 -9.25 -3.31
N LYS A 20 4.20 -8.42 -4.21
CA LYS A 20 4.56 -8.44 -5.64
C LYS A 20 6.05 -8.14 -5.86
N PHE A 21 6.59 -7.14 -5.17
CA PHE A 21 8.01 -6.78 -5.27
C PHE A 21 8.93 -7.92 -4.83
N ILE A 22 8.75 -8.45 -3.61
CA ILE A 22 9.61 -9.50 -3.05
C ILE A 22 9.52 -10.77 -3.88
N CYS A 23 8.31 -11.21 -4.25
CA CYS A 23 8.17 -12.42 -5.07
C CYS A 23 8.76 -12.21 -6.47
N GLY A 24 8.61 -11.03 -7.08
CA GLY A 24 9.23 -10.70 -8.36
C GLY A 24 10.76 -10.73 -8.30
N GLN A 25 11.36 -10.18 -7.24
CA GLN A 25 12.80 -10.28 -7.01
C GLN A 25 13.23 -11.74 -6.78
N GLY A 26 12.44 -12.52 -6.03
CA GLY A 26 12.71 -13.95 -5.82
C GLY A 26 12.69 -14.75 -7.13
N ILE A 27 11.71 -14.50 -8.01
CA ILE A 27 11.68 -15.07 -9.37
C ILE A 27 12.98 -14.73 -10.11
N GLN A 28 13.37 -13.45 -10.09
CA GLN A 28 14.56 -12.98 -10.82
C GLN A 28 15.87 -13.59 -10.30
N LEU A 29 16.01 -13.77 -8.98
CA LEU A 29 17.18 -14.40 -8.35
C LEU A 29 17.34 -15.87 -8.74
N HIS A 30 16.23 -16.57 -8.99
CA HIS A 30 16.25 -17.97 -9.42
C HIS A 30 16.39 -18.11 -10.95
N GLY A 31 16.17 -17.05 -11.72
CA GLY A 31 16.18 -17.11 -13.18
C GLY A 31 14.98 -17.90 -13.72
N GLY A 32 15.17 -18.63 -14.83
CA GLY A 32 14.08 -19.32 -15.52
C GLY A 32 13.26 -20.27 -14.63
N ILE A 33 13.91 -20.97 -13.69
CA ILE A 33 13.22 -21.91 -12.79
C ILE A 33 12.23 -21.20 -11.85
N GLY A 34 12.46 -19.92 -11.54
CA GLY A 34 11.56 -19.14 -10.69
C GLY A 34 10.19 -18.88 -11.32
N MET A 35 10.06 -18.99 -12.65
CA MET A 35 8.78 -18.86 -13.37
C MET A 35 8.04 -20.18 -13.60
N THR A 36 8.64 -21.30 -13.22
CA THR A 36 8.06 -22.64 -13.42
C THR A 36 7.15 -23.04 -12.26
N GLU A 37 6.36 -24.11 -12.39
CA GLU A 37 5.47 -24.58 -11.30
C GLU A 37 6.23 -25.44 -10.26
N GLU A 38 7.46 -25.81 -10.58
CA GLU A 38 8.36 -26.62 -9.78
C GLU A 38 8.91 -25.84 -8.57
N TYR A 39 8.87 -24.51 -8.62
CA TYR A 39 9.37 -23.65 -7.55
C TYR A 39 8.29 -22.71 -7.02
N SER A 40 8.08 -22.69 -5.70
CA SER A 40 6.90 -22.06 -5.07
C SER A 40 6.83 -20.54 -5.21
N VAL A 41 7.94 -19.86 -5.53
CA VAL A 41 7.98 -18.38 -5.61
C VAL A 41 7.02 -17.82 -6.66
N GLY A 42 6.87 -18.51 -7.80
CA GLY A 42 5.94 -18.13 -8.86
C GLY A 42 4.49 -18.22 -8.39
N HIS A 43 4.16 -19.22 -7.57
CA HIS A 43 2.82 -19.38 -6.99
C HIS A 43 2.47 -18.20 -6.06
N TYR A 44 3.42 -17.81 -5.20
CA TYR A 44 3.22 -16.67 -4.30
C TYR A 44 3.07 -15.35 -5.07
N TYR A 45 3.79 -15.15 -6.16
CA TYR A 45 3.60 -13.99 -7.02
C TYR A 45 2.19 -13.95 -7.62
N LYS A 46 1.69 -15.07 -8.16
CA LYS A 46 0.31 -15.19 -8.68
C LYS A 46 -0.72 -14.88 -7.59
N HIS A 47 -0.53 -15.40 -6.39
CA HIS A 47 -1.39 -15.07 -5.24
C HIS A 47 -1.34 -13.58 -4.88
N ALA A 48 -0.16 -12.95 -4.92
CA ALA A 48 -0.02 -11.52 -4.66
C ALA A 48 -0.76 -10.67 -5.71
N VAL A 49 -0.73 -11.07 -6.99
CA VAL A 49 -1.49 -10.40 -8.06
C VAL A 49 -3.00 -10.52 -7.81
N VAL A 50 -3.50 -11.71 -7.51
CA VAL A 50 -4.93 -11.91 -7.22
C VAL A 50 -5.34 -11.15 -5.95
N ALA A 51 -4.54 -11.22 -4.90
CA ALA A 51 -4.79 -10.50 -3.66
C ALA A 51 -4.81 -8.99 -3.86
N ASP A 52 -3.98 -8.44 -4.75
CA ASP A 52 -4.01 -7.02 -5.11
C ASP A 52 -5.30 -6.66 -5.86
N ALA A 53 -5.76 -7.47 -6.81
CA ALA A 53 -6.99 -7.18 -7.56
C ALA A 53 -8.26 -7.25 -6.70
N LEU A 54 -8.29 -8.11 -5.68
CA LEU A 54 -9.45 -8.30 -4.82
C LEU A 54 -9.63 -7.17 -3.80
N LEU A 55 -10.88 -6.76 -3.58
CA LEU A 55 -11.30 -5.78 -2.57
C LEU A 55 -10.75 -4.35 -2.77
N GLY A 56 -10.26 -4.04 -3.97
CA GLY A 56 -9.60 -2.79 -4.29
C GLY A 56 -8.08 -2.96 -4.39
N GLY A 57 -7.54 -2.49 -5.52
CA GLY A 57 -6.10 -2.49 -5.81
C GLY A 57 -5.28 -1.68 -4.81
N SER A 58 -4.00 -2.01 -4.68
CA SER A 58 -3.05 -1.20 -3.93
C SER A 58 -3.08 0.28 -4.35
N ASP A 59 -3.22 0.58 -5.64
CA ASP A 59 -3.33 1.95 -6.15
C ASP A 59 -4.62 2.65 -5.70
N ALA A 60 -5.75 1.92 -5.64
CA ALA A 60 -7.01 2.46 -5.14
C ALA A 60 -6.92 2.78 -3.63
N HIS A 61 -6.28 1.90 -2.86
CA HIS A 61 -6.05 2.14 -1.43
C HIS A 61 -5.00 3.23 -1.18
N GLU A 62 -4.02 3.41 -2.06
CA GLU A 62 -3.09 4.56 -2.03
C GLU A 62 -3.84 5.88 -2.24
N ALA A 63 -4.68 5.95 -3.27
CA ALA A 63 -5.50 7.13 -3.55
C ALA A 63 -6.43 7.46 -2.38
N ALA A 64 -7.03 6.44 -1.74
CA ALA A 64 -7.85 6.62 -0.54
C ALA A 64 -7.03 7.18 0.64
N CYS A 65 -5.81 6.69 0.86
CA CYS A 65 -4.92 7.21 1.90
C CYS A 65 -4.48 8.65 1.62
N ALA A 66 -4.16 8.97 0.36
CA ALA A 66 -3.79 10.32 -0.07
C ALA A 66 -4.95 11.30 0.14
N THR A 67 -6.17 10.90 -0.19
CA THR A 67 -7.38 11.71 0.03
C THR A 67 -7.59 11.97 1.51
N ALA A 68 -7.50 10.95 2.36
CA ALA A 68 -7.65 11.10 3.80
C ALA A 68 -6.60 12.05 4.39
N LEU A 69 -5.35 11.97 3.93
CA LEU A 69 -4.28 12.88 4.33
C LEU A 69 -4.56 14.33 3.87
N GLN A 70 -5.03 14.54 2.65
CA GLN A 70 -5.39 15.87 2.16
C GLN A 70 -6.53 16.49 2.99
N THR A 71 -7.52 15.69 3.40
CA THR A 71 -8.58 16.16 4.28
C THR A 71 -8.05 16.57 5.64
N GLU A 72 -7.15 15.78 6.24
CA GLU A 72 -6.50 16.13 7.51
C GLU A 72 -5.69 17.44 7.40
N LEU A 73 -4.88 17.58 6.35
CA LEU A 73 -4.07 18.79 6.11
C LEU A 73 -4.94 20.04 5.87
N ARG A 74 -6.06 19.89 5.17
CA ARG A 74 -7.02 21.00 4.95
C ARG A 74 -7.82 21.35 6.19
N ALA A 75 -7.88 20.45 7.17
CA ALA A 75 -8.59 20.66 8.43
C ALA A 75 -7.75 21.40 9.48
N GLU A 76 -6.46 21.69 9.22
CA GLU A 76 -5.72 22.69 10.00
C GLU A 76 -5.86 24.10 9.38
N PRO A 77 -6.64 24.97 10.05
CA PRO A 77 -6.36 26.40 10.04
C PRO A 77 -6.36 26.94 11.48
N ASP A 78 -5.50 26.42 12.36
CA ASP A 78 -5.22 27.05 13.67
C ASP A 78 -3.70 27.16 13.84
N THR A 79 -3.06 27.95 12.96
CA THR A 79 -1.92 28.72 13.45
C THR A 79 -2.56 29.79 14.32
N GLU A 80 -2.62 29.53 15.63
CA GLU A 80 -2.74 30.58 16.64
C GLU A 80 -1.87 31.75 16.15
N PRO A 81 -2.43 32.95 15.91
CA PRO A 81 -1.58 34.09 15.63
C PRO A 81 -0.63 34.18 16.82
N LEU A 82 0.68 34.17 16.55
CA LEU A 82 1.67 34.54 17.53
C LEU A 82 1.19 35.84 18.18
N GLU A 83 0.59 35.74 19.37
CA GLU A 83 0.38 36.85 20.29
C GLU A 83 1.78 37.31 20.69
N ILE A 84 2.42 38.06 19.79
CA ILE A 84 3.39 39.07 20.17
C ILE A 84 2.53 40.28 20.54
N ALA A 85 1.83 40.14 21.66
CA ALA A 85 1.27 41.26 22.40
C ALA A 85 2.31 41.69 23.43
N ALA A 86 2.63 42.99 23.38
CA ALA A 86 3.48 43.79 24.28
C ALA A 86 5.00 43.74 24.05
#